data_AF-A0A0G0K5E9-F1
#
_entry.id   AF-A0A0G0K5E9-F1
#
_cell.length_a   1.000
_cell.length_b   1.000
_cell.length_c   1.000
_cell.angle_alpha   90.00
_cell.angle_beta   90.00
_cell.angle_gamma   90.00
#
_symmetry.space_group_name_H-M   'P 1'
#
loop_
_entity.id
_entity.type
_entity.pdbx_description
1 polymer ?
#
loop_
_entity_poly.entity_id
_entity_poly.type
_entity_poly.pdbx_seq_one_letter_code
_entity_poly.pdbx_strand_id
1 'polypeptide(L)'
;MKNFLKMRNAIISRATFMRVKRKIISRVWVVRTLMLGVVVLVVSIVAVLSFFALRNTRFGNSIKIAQGFIKPNYENIKIIDGRINILVLGKAGEGYDAPDLTDSLTVLSIDVDKKKTYLFSVPRDIWIENLKTKINSLYYYGNKKTEGGGLVLAKNVVSEIMGIPIQYSLAIDFDGFKKIIDVLGGVDVQVKNGFTDEKFPIPGKEN
;
A
#
# COMPACT_ATOMS: atom_id res chain seq x y z
N MET A 1 -18.42 37.22 78.99
CA MET A 1 -17.39 36.15 78.85
C MET A 1 -17.50 35.32 77.57
N LYS A 2 -18.70 34.92 77.11
CA LYS A 2 -18.90 34.07 75.91
C LYS A 2 -18.44 34.68 74.56
N ASN A 3 -18.57 36.00 74.38
CA ASN A 3 -18.17 36.68 73.13
C ASN A 3 -16.65 36.69 72.89
N PHE A 4 -15.86 36.72 73.96
CA PHE A 4 -14.39 36.75 73.88
C PHE A 4 -13.81 35.39 73.43
N LEU A 5 -14.38 34.29 73.91
CA LEU A 5 -14.03 32.93 73.50
C LEU A 5 -14.37 32.65 72.03
N LYS A 6 -15.53 33.13 71.55
CA LYS A 6 -15.95 32.99 70.14
C LYS A 6 -15.00 33.73 69.20
N MET A 7 -14.59 34.95 69.58
CA MET A 7 -13.63 35.75 68.81
C MET A 7 -12.24 35.11 68.79
N ARG A 8 -11.76 34.59 69.93
CA ARG A 8 -10.47 33.88 70.01
C ARG A 8 -10.44 32.64 69.13
N ASN A 9 -11.50 31.84 69.13
CA ASN A 9 -11.60 30.62 68.32
C ASN A 9 -11.68 30.94 66.82
N ALA A 10 -12.35 32.03 66.43
CA ALA A 10 -12.39 32.49 65.02
C ALA A 10 -11.01 32.94 64.52
N ILE A 11 -10.21 33.59 65.37
CA ILE A 11 -8.84 34.01 65.03
C ILE A 11 -7.91 32.80 64.90
N ILE A 12 -8.01 31.83 65.82
CA ILE A 12 -7.22 30.58 65.78
C ILE A 12 -7.58 29.76 64.53
N SER A 13 -8.87 29.65 64.21
CA SER A 13 -9.35 28.97 62.99
C SER A 13 -8.88 29.65 61.70
N ARG A 14 -8.91 30.99 61.63
CA ARG A 14 -8.33 31.72 60.50
C ARG A 14 -6.82 31.51 60.39
N ALA A 15 -6.10 31.48 61.50
CA ALA A 15 -4.65 31.27 61.50
C ALA A 15 -4.25 29.85 61.07
N THR A 16 -4.99 28.81 61.50
CA THR A 16 -4.76 27.42 61.05
C THR A 16 -5.11 27.27 59.58
N PHE A 17 -6.21 27.86 59.12
CA PHE A 17 -6.58 27.88 57.69
C PHE A 17 -5.51 28.56 56.83
N MET A 18 -4.97 29.71 57.26
CA MET A 18 -3.89 30.40 56.54
C MET A 18 -2.58 29.60 56.51
N ARG A 19 -2.24 28.87 57.58
CA ARG A 19 -1.05 27.99 57.61
C ARG A 19 -1.18 26.81 56.66
N VAL A 20 -2.37 26.20 56.56
CA VAL A 20 -2.65 25.10 55.62
C VAL A 20 -2.64 25.62 54.18
N LYS A 21 -3.30 26.75 53.91
CA LYS A 21 -3.32 27.39 52.58
C LYS A 21 -1.91 27.70 52.07
N ARG A 22 -1.01 28.19 52.94
CA ARG A 22 0.39 28.50 52.60
C ARG A 22 1.21 27.25 52.25
N LYS A 23 0.99 26.11 52.94
CA LYS A 23 1.64 24.82 52.64
C LYS A 23 1.15 24.17 51.34
N ILE A 24 -0.11 24.39 50.96
CA ILE A 24 -0.68 23.85 49.71
C ILE A 24 -0.22 24.69 48.52
N ILE A 25 -0.23 26.02 48.64
CA ILE A 25 0.25 26.96 47.61
C ILE A 25 1.74 26.71 47.27
N SER A 26 2.57 26.36 48.26
CA SER A 26 3.99 26.08 48.02
C SER A 26 4.26 24.79 47.23
N ARG A 27 3.26 23.91 47.07
CA ARG A 27 3.37 22.67 46.28
C ARG A 27 2.65 22.74 44.93
N VAL A 28 2.03 23.87 44.58
CA VAL A 28 1.35 24.08 43.29
C VAL A 28 2.32 23.92 42.11
N TRP A 29 3.60 24.27 42.28
CA TRP A 29 4.60 24.08 41.24
C TRP A 29 4.84 22.60 40.92
N VAL A 30 4.79 21.72 41.94
CA VAL A 30 4.93 20.25 41.76
C VAL A 30 3.72 19.65 41.04
N VAL A 31 2.51 20.14 41.34
CA VAL A 31 1.29 19.69 40.65
C VAL A 31 1.31 20.13 39.18
N ARG A 32 1.82 21.34 38.89
CA ARG A 32 1.96 21.86 37.51
C ARG A 32 3.00 21.09 36.69
N THR A 33 4.15 20.74 37.27
CA THR A 33 5.17 19.95 36.56
C THR A 33 4.70 18.52 36.30
N LEU A 34 3.95 17.92 37.25
CA LEU A 34 3.36 16.60 37.06
C LEU A 34 2.28 16.60 35.96
N MET A 35 1.41 17.63 35.92
CA MET A 35 0.45 17.79 34.81
C MET A 35 1.14 17.95 33.45
N LEU A 36 2.20 18.76 33.38
CA LEU A 36 3.00 18.89 32.15
C LEU A 36 3.61 17.56 31.71
N GLY A 37 4.16 16.78 32.65
CA GLY A 37 4.70 15.45 32.37
C GLY A 37 3.64 14.48 31.83
N VAL A 38 2.43 14.50 32.39
CA VAL A 38 1.30 13.67 31.90
C VAL A 38 0.88 14.11 30.50
N VAL A 39 0.79 15.40 30.22
CA VAL A 39 0.45 15.90 28.87
C VAL A 39 1.50 15.45 27.84
N VAL A 40 2.79 15.62 28.15
CA VAL A 40 3.87 15.17 27.27
C VAL A 40 3.80 13.66 27.03
N LEU A 41 3.56 12.87 28.08
CA LEU A 41 3.41 11.41 27.97
C LEU A 41 2.23 11.04 27.05
N VAL A 42 1.07 11.69 27.23
CA VAL A 42 -0.12 11.44 26.39
C VAL A 42 0.14 11.82 24.93
N VAL A 43 0.75 12.98 24.67
CA VAL A 43 1.13 13.39 23.31
C VAL A 43 2.11 12.40 22.68
N SER A 44 3.08 11.92 23.46
CA SER A 44 4.06 10.92 22.99
C SER A 44 3.38 9.61 22.61
N ILE A 45 2.45 9.13 23.44
CA ILE A 45 1.67 7.91 23.20
C ILE A 45 0.81 8.08 21.94
N VAL A 46 0.09 9.20 21.80
CA VAL A 46 -0.73 9.49 20.63
C VAL A 46 0.13 9.55 19.36
N ALA A 47 1.32 10.16 19.42
CA ALA A 47 2.25 10.21 18.29
C ALA A 47 2.75 8.81 17.89
N VAL A 48 3.12 7.97 18.85
CA VAL A 48 3.55 6.58 18.58
C VAL A 48 2.42 5.75 18.00
N LEU A 49 1.21 5.83 18.55
CA LEU A 49 0.03 5.13 18.04
C LEU A 49 -0.33 5.61 16.63
N SER A 50 -0.27 6.92 16.38
CA SER A 50 -0.51 7.50 15.06
C SER A 50 0.55 7.06 14.05
N PHE A 51 1.82 6.99 14.45
CA PHE A 51 2.92 6.48 13.62
C PHE A 51 2.71 5.00 13.24
N PHE A 52 2.33 4.16 14.21
CA PHE A 52 2.01 2.75 13.94
C PHE A 52 0.74 2.58 13.10
N ALA A 53 -0.30 3.38 13.34
CA ALA A 53 -1.53 3.37 12.55
C ALA A 53 -1.26 3.80 11.10
N LEU A 54 -0.52 4.89 10.88
CA LEU A 54 -0.17 5.37 9.55
C LEU A 54 0.70 4.37 8.78
N ARG A 55 1.63 3.68 9.46
CA ARG A 55 2.44 2.59 8.86
C ARG A 55 1.57 1.45 8.33
N ASN A 56 0.42 1.19 8.95
CA ASN A 56 -0.49 0.11 8.57
C ASN A 56 -1.63 0.55 7.65
N THR A 57 -1.68 1.83 7.27
CA THR A 57 -2.68 2.37 6.33
C THR A 57 -2.12 2.49 4.92
N ARG A 58 -3.01 2.66 3.93
CA ARG A 58 -2.66 2.89 2.51
C ARG A 58 -1.60 3.99 2.31
N PHE A 59 -1.56 4.99 3.20
CA PHE A 59 -0.59 6.09 3.16
C PHE A 59 0.86 5.65 3.45
N GLY A 60 1.07 4.71 4.38
CA GLY A 60 2.38 4.14 4.67
C GLY A 60 2.97 3.37 3.48
N ASN A 61 2.12 2.71 2.68
CA ASN A 61 2.53 2.05 1.44
C ASN A 61 2.84 3.08 0.33
N SER A 62 2.07 4.16 0.20
CA SER A 62 2.36 5.24 -0.76
C SER A 62 3.71 5.91 -0.52
N ILE A 63 4.09 6.13 0.76
CA ILE A 63 5.40 6.71 1.11
C ILE A 63 6.55 5.77 0.74
N LYS A 64 6.42 4.46 0.97
CA LYS A 64 7.45 3.47 0.57
C LYS A 64 7.65 3.41 -0.94
N ILE A 65 6.55 3.44 -1.70
CA ILE A 65 6.58 3.48 -3.16
C ILE A 65 7.30 4.77 -3.62
N ALA A 66 6.93 5.94 -3.08
CA ALA A 66 7.57 7.21 -3.40
C ALA A 66 9.07 7.22 -3.06
N GLN A 67 9.48 6.67 -1.90
CA GLN A 67 10.89 6.54 -1.53
C GLN A 67 11.67 5.63 -2.49
N GLY A 68 11.05 4.56 -2.99
CA GLY A 68 11.64 3.68 -4.01
C GLY A 68 11.88 4.37 -5.35
N PHE A 69 11.06 5.37 -5.72
CA PHE A 69 11.27 6.20 -6.91
C PHE A 69 12.37 7.28 -6.70
N ILE A 70 12.54 7.80 -5.48
CA ILE A 70 13.55 8.83 -5.17
C ILE A 70 14.94 8.22 -4.99
N LYS A 71 15.02 6.98 -4.47
CA LYS A 71 16.27 6.21 -4.33
C LYS A 71 16.12 4.80 -4.89
N PRO A 72 16.06 4.67 -6.21
CA PRO A 72 16.08 3.35 -6.86
C PRO A 72 17.40 2.64 -6.55
N ASN A 73 17.31 1.44 -5.99
CA ASN A 73 18.48 0.60 -5.72
C ASN A 73 18.85 -0.16 -6.99
N TYR A 74 19.74 0.41 -7.80
CA TYR A 74 20.20 -0.18 -9.06
C TYR A 74 21.19 -1.34 -8.88
N GLU A 75 21.79 -1.50 -7.69
CA GLU A 75 22.84 -2.51 -7.45
C GLU A 75 22.31 -3.95 -7.40
N ASN A 76 20.98 -4.14 -7.32
CA ASN A 76 20.36 -5.45 -7.19
C ASN A 76 19.49 -5.85 -8.40
N ILE A 77 19.73 -5.27 -9.57
CA ILE A 77 19.04 -5.69 -10.80
C ILE A 77 19.57 -7.06 -11.23
N LYS A 78 18.69 -8.05 -11.26
CA LYS A 78 19.05 -9.42 -11.61
C LYS A 78 19.02 -9.56 -13.14
N ILE A 79 20.21 -9.65 -13.72
CA ILE A 79 20.42 -9.90 -15.16
C ILE A 79 20.76 -11.38 -15.32
N ILE A 80 20.05 -12.09 -16.20
CA ILE A 80 20.35 -13.49 -16.55
C ILE A 80 20.50 -13.57 -18.06
N ASP A 81 21.62 -14.11 -18.52
CA ASP A 81 21.97 -14.24 -19.94
C ASP A 81 21.88 -12.90 -20.72
N GLY A 82 22.38 -11.81 -20.11
CA GLY A 82 22.36 -10.46 -20.70
C GLY A 82 20.97 -9.82 -20.76
N ARG A 83 19.94 -10.46 -20.17
CA ARG A 83 18.55 -10.04 -20.26
C ARG A 83 17.91 -9.78 -18.91
N ILE A 84 16.96 -8.86 -18.92
CA ILE A 84 15.99 -8.63 -17.85
C ILE A 84 14.61 -8.91 -18.43
N ASN A 85 13.93 -9.90 -17.87
CA ASN A 85 12.61 -10.33 -18.29
C ASN A 85 11.58 -10.01 -17.20
N ILE A 86 10.52 -9.30 -17.58
CA ILE A 86 9.46 -8.81 -16.70
C ILE A 86 8.13 -9.31 -17.23
N LEU A 87 7.39 -10.05 -16.42
CA LEU A 87 6.01 -10.42 -16.72
C LEU A 87 5.05 -9.32 -16.27
N VAL A 88 4.27 -8.79 -17.19
CA VAL A 88 3.20 -7.82 -16.93
C VAL A 88 1.86 -8.52 -17.09
N LEU A 89 1.07 -8.50 -16.02
CA LEU A 89 -0.29 -9.04 -15.98
C LEU A 89 -1.29 -7.88 -15.96
N GLY A 90 -2.25 -7.88 -16.87
CA GLY A 90 -3.40 -6.99 -16.85
C GLY A 90 -4.61 -7.73 -16.31
N LYS A 91 -5.25 -7.19 -15.27
CA LYS A 91 -6.49 -7.71 -14.68
C LYS A 91 -7.58 -6.65 -14.68
N ALA A 92 -8.84 -7.03 -14.51
CA ALA A 92 -9.93 -6.05 -14.48
C ALA A 92 -9.82 -5.10 -13.27
N GLY A 93 -9.65 -5.65 -12.05
CA GLY A 93 -9.60 -4.87 -10.82
C GLY A 93 -10.90 -4.90 -10.01
N GLU A 94 -10.90 -4.30 -8.82
CA GLU A 94 -12.09 -4.26 -7.95
C GLU A 94 -13.28 -3.61 -8.67
N GLY A 95 -14.49 -4.14 -8.44
CA GLY A 95 -15.73 -3.62 -9.04
C GLY A 95 -16.10 -4.20 -10.41
N TYR A 96 -15.26 -5.06 -10.99
CA TYR A 96 -15.55 -5.81 -12.21
C TYR A 96 -15.82 -7.29 -11.90
N ASP A 97 -16.51 -7.98 -12.81
CA ASP A 97 -16.63 -9.44 -12.78
C ASP A 97 -15.25 -10.09 -12.89
N ALA A 98 -15.03 -11.14 -12.11
CA ALA A 98 -13.76 -11.88 -12.06
C ALA A 98 -12.51 -10.97 -11.92
N PRO A 99 -12.43 -10.14 -10.87
CA PRO A 99 -11.49 -9.00 -10.74
C PRO A 99 -10.00 -9.37 -10.75
N ASP A 100 -9.69 -10.65 -10.56
CA ASP A 100 -8.34 -11.22 -10.46
C ASP A 100 -8.02 -12.22 -11.58
N LEU A 101 -8.89 -12.40 -12.57
CA LEU A 101 -8.50 -13.04 -13.81
C LEU A 101 -7.67 -12.07 -14.65
N THR A 102 -6.63 -12.61 -15.28
CA THR A 102 -5.68 -11.82 -16.07
C THR A 102 -5.99 -11.93 -17.55
N ASP A 103 -6.49 -10.86 -18.13
CA ASP A 103 -6.88 -10.81 -19.56
C ASP A 103 -5.72 -10.51 -20.48
N SER A 104 -4.67 -9.87 -19.95
CA SER A 104 -3.43 -9.59 -20.67
C SER A 104 -2.25 -10.17 -19.92
N LEU A 105 -1.42 -10.92 -20.62
CA LEU A 105 -0.14 -11.42 -20.12
C LEU A 105 0.92 -11.05 -21.16
N THR A 106 1.88 -10.22 -20.78
CA THR A 106 2.95 -9.77 -21.69
C THR A 106 4.30 -9.87 -21.00
N VAL A 107 5.26 -10.50 -21.65
CA VAL A 107 6.66 -10.54 -21.20
C VAL A 107 7.43 -9.44 -21.91
N LEU A 108 7.95 -8.48 -21.14
CA LEU A 108 8.94 -7.50 -21.59
C LEU A 108 10.33 -8.08 -21.36
N SER A 109 11.09 -8.28 -22.44
CA SER A 109 12.49 -8.70 -22.39
C SER A 109 13.39 -7.54 -22.82
N ILE A 110 14.29 -7.12 -21.93
CA ILE A 110 15.28 -6.08 -22.17
C ILE A 110 16.62 -6.76 -22.34
N ASP A 111 17.16 -6.70 -23.56
CA ASP A 111 18.52 -7.12 -23.89
C ASP A 111 19.47 -5.95 -23.58
N VAL A 112 20.19 -6.07 -22.46
CA VAL A 112 21.05 -5.00 -21.95
C VAL A 112 22.27 -4.82 -22.86
N ASP A 113 22.80 -5.93 -23.37
CA ASP A 113 24.00 -5.95 -24.22
C ASP A 113 23.72 -5.29 -25.58
N LYS A 114 22.60 -5.66 -26.22
CA LYS A 114 22.20 -5.12 -27.52
C LYS A 114 21.40 -3.82 -27.44
N LYS A 115 21.03 -3.37 -26.23
CA LYS A 115 20.14 -2.22 -25.99
C LYS A 115 18.82 -2.33 -26.75
N LYS A 116 18.24 -3.53 -26.77
CA LYS A 116 16.97 -3.82 -27.48
C LYS A 116 15.91 -4.30 -26.51
N THR A 117 14.66 -3.95 -26.79
CA THR A 117 13.51 -4.44 -26.03
C THR A 117 12.61 -5.27 -26.93
N TYR A 118 12.01 -6.30 -26.33
CA TYR A 118 11.11 -7.23 -26.99
C TYR A 118 9.88 -7.39 -26.11
N LEU A 119 8.69 -7.39 -26.72
CA LEU A 119 7.44 -7.69 -26.05
C LEU A 119 6.86 -8.98 -26.63
N PHE A 120 6.53 -9.93 -25.77
CA PHE A 120 5.90 -11.18 -26.13
C PHE A 120 4.57 -11.31 -25.41
N SER A 121 3.48 -11.29 -26.16
CA SER A 121 2.15 -11.54 -25.60
C SER A 121 1.94 -13.05 -25.42
N VAL A 122 1.47 -13.43 -24.24
CA VAL A 122 1.14 -14.80 -23.87
C VAL A 122 -0.39 -14.94 -23.91
N PRO A 123 -0.95 -15.81 -24.77
CA PRO A 123 -2.40 -15.97 -24.86
C PRO A 123 -3.04 -16.41 -23.52
N ARG A 124 -4.08 -15.69 -23.08
CA ARG A 124 -4.74 -15.88 -21.77
C ARG A 124 -5.44 -17.25 -21.60
N ASP A 125 -5.75 -17.91 -22.71
CA ASP A 125 -6.50 -19.17 -22.75
C ASP A 125 -5.61 -20.42 -22.85
N ILE A 126 -4.28 -20.29 -22.73
CA ILE A 126 -3.39 -21.46 -22.69
C ILE A 126 -3.79 -22.38 -21.53
N TRP A 127 -4.02 -23.65 -21.85
CA TRP A 127 -4.34 -24.68 -20.88
C TRP A 127 -3.10 -25.23 -20.19
N ILE A 128 -3.15 -25.29 -18.86
CA ILE A 128 -2.05 -25.71 -17.99
C ILE A 128 -2.41 -27.06 -17.37
N GLU A 129 -1.82 -28.11 -17.92
CA GLU A 129 -2.26 -29.49 -17.67
C GLU A 129 -2.07 -29.95 -16.22
N ASN A 130 -0.94 -29.59 -15.59
CA ASN A 130 -0.64 -29.93 -14.20
C ASN A 130 -1.54 -29.21 -13.18
N LEU A 131 -2.07 -28.04 -13.53
CA LEU A 131 -2.96 -27.25 -12.67
C LEU A 131 -4.43 -27.35 -13.07
N LYS A 132 -4.74 -28.03 -14.19
CA LYS A 132 -6.09 -28.22 -14.76
C LYS A 132 -6.85 -26.90 -14.89
N THR A 133 -6.17 -25.86 -15.36
CA THR A 133 -6.76 -24.53 -15.50
C THR A 133 -6.13 -23.75 -16.66
N LYS A 134 -6.74 -22.63 -17.04
CA LYS A 134 -6.18 -21.68 -18.00
C LYS A 134 -5.18 -20.75 -17.33
N ILE A 135 -4.20 -20.28 -18.11
CA ILE A 135 -3.13 -19.42 -17.61
C ILE A 135 -3.65 -18.09 -17.01
N ASN A 136 -4.77 -17.56 -17.52
CA ASN A 136 -5.39 -16.34 -16.99
C ASN A 136 -5.81 -16.44 -15.51
N SER A 137 -6.01 -17.66 -15.02
CA SER A 137 -6.53 -17.93 -13.69
C SER A 137 -5.42 -18.09 -12.64
N LEU A 138 -4.15 -18.16 -13.06
CA LEU A 138 -3.02 -18.40 -12.15
C LEU A 138 -2.85 -17.31 -11.10
N TYR A 139 -3.08 -16.05 -11.48
CA TYR A 139 -3.00 -14.94 -10.55
C TYR A 139 -4.01 -15.10 -9.40
N TYR A 140 -5.27 -15.35 -9.74
CA TYR A 140 -6.34 -15.64 -8.78
C TYR A 140 -6.04 -16.86 -7.89
N TYR A 141 -5.69 -18.01 -8.47
CA TYR A 141 -5.43 -19.22 -7.69
C TYR A 141 -4.18 -19.10 -6.80
N GLY A 142 -3.14 -18.41 -7.27
CA GLY A 142 -1.94 -18.17 -6.46
C GLY A 142 -2.24 -17.27 -5.26
N ASN A 143 -2.99 -16.18 -5.45
CA ASN A 143 -3.39 -15.28 -4.37
C ASN A 143 -4.34 -15.94 -3.36
N LYS A 144 -5.17 -16.90 -3.80
CA LYS A 144 -6.00 -17.70 -2.88
C LYS A 144 -5.19 -18.60 -1.95
N LYS A 145 -3.99 -19.02 -2.34
CA LYS A 145 -3.12 -19.88 -1.52
C LYS A 145 -2.26 -19.07 -0.55
N THR A 146 -1.69 -17.97 -1.03
CA THR A 146 -0.81 -17.11 -0.23
C THR A 146 -0.90 -15.69 -0.76
N GLU A 147 -0.91 -14.71 0.13
CA GLU A 147 -0.87 -13.30 -0.24
C GLU A 147 0.34 -13.02 -1.16
N GLY A 148 0.09 -12.44 -2.33
CA GLY A 148 1.13 -12.21 -3.35
C GLY A 148 1.55 -13.45 -4.14
N GLY A 149 1.01 -14.64 -3.84
CA GLY A 149 1.32 -15.89 -4.53
C GLY A 149 0.92 -15.93 -6.00
N GLY A 150 -0.05 -15.10 -6.41
CA GLY A 150 -0.51 -14.99 -7.80
C GLY A 150 0.58 -14.61 -8.78
N LEU A 151 1.38 -13.61 -8.43
CA LEU A 151 2.52 -13.16 -9.23
C LEU A 151 3.58 -14.25 -9.36
N VAL A 152 3.91 -14.92 -8.24
CA VAL A 152 4.93 -15.97 -8.21
C VAL A 152 4.51 -17.17 -9.07
N LEU A 153 3.26 -17.61 -8.94
CA LEU A 153 2.74 -18.74 -9.70
C LEU A 153 2.71 -18.44 -11.21
N ALA A 154 2.12 -17.30 -11.60
CA ALA A 154 2.06 -16.90 -13.00
C ALA A 154 3.46 -16.75 -13.61
N LYS A 155 4.38 -16.11 -12.89
CA LYS A 155 5.77 -15.94 -13.33
C LYS A 155 6.47 -17.28 -13.59
N ASN A 156 6.34 -18.24 -12.68
CA ASN A 156 7.00 -19.53 -12.82
C ASN A 156 6.43 -20.32 -14.01
N VAL A 157 5.10 -20.37 -14.15
CA VAL A 157 4.45 -21.09 -15.26
C VAL A 157 4.76 -20.44 -16.61
N VAL A 158 4.71 -19.11 -16.72
CA VAL A 158 5.08 -18.42 -17.97
C VAL A 158 6.56 -18.63 -18.30
N SER A 159 7.43 -18.61 -17.29
CA SER A 159 8.86 -18.89 -17.46
C SER A 159 9.10 -20.30 -18.00
N GLU A 160 8.36 -21.30 -17.51
CA GLU A 160 8.39 -22.68 -17.99
C GLU A 160 7.91 -22.80 -19.44
N ILE A 161 6.76 -22.20 -19.77
CA ILE A 161 6.19 -22.22 -21.13
C ILE A 161 7.13 -21.56 -22.14
N MET A 162 7.74 -20.43 -21.77
CA MET A 162 8.58 -19.65 -22.67
C MET A 162 10.03 -20.16 -22.72
N GLY A 163 10.44 -21.03 -21.79
CA GLY A 163 11.81 -21.53 -21.69
C GLY A 163 12.84 -20.44 -21.37
N ILE A 164 12.42 -19.30 -20.84
CA ILE A 164 13.30 -18.18 -20.46
C ILE A 164 13.08 -17.80 -19.00
N PRO A 165 14.12 -17.43 -18.25
CA PRO A 165 14.00 -17.04 -16.86
C PRO A 165 13.29 -15.69 -16.74
N ILE A 166 12.24 -15.59 -15.91
CA ILE A 166 11.55 -14.33 -15.62
C ILE A 166 11.91 -13.85 -14.22
N GLN A 167 12.58 -12.70 -14.12
CA GLN A 167 13.09 -12.18 -12.85
C GLN A 167 12.01 -11.42 -12.08
N TYR A 168 11.23 -10.60 -12.80
CA TYR A 168 10.25 -9.70 -12.20
C TYR A 168 8.86 -9.96 -12.74
N SER A 169 7.85 -9.64 -11.93
CA SER A 169 6.45 -9.74 -12.32
C SER A 169 5.64 -8.67 -11.62
N LEU A 170 4.69 -8.07 -12.33
CA LEU A 170 3.77 -7.08 -11.79
C LEU A 170 2.38 -7.30 -12.37
N ALA A 171 1.37 -6.90 -11.61
CA ALA A 171 -0.02 -6.89 -12.05
C ALA A 171 -0.54 -5.45 -12.02
N ILE A 172 -1.28 -5.07 -13.05
CA ILE A 172 -1.89 -3.76 -13.22
C ILE A 172 -3.38 -3.99 -13.47
N ASP A 173 -4.23 -3.23 -12.79
CA ASP A 173 -5.66 -3.20 -13.04
C ASP A 173 -6.05 -2.07 -14.01
N PHE A 174 -7.31 -2.05 -14.47
CA PHE A 174 -7.76 -1.01 -15.40
C PHE A 174 -7.58 0.42 -14.85
N ASP A 175 -7.89 0.63 -13.58
CA ASP A 175 -7.73 1.93 -12.92
C ASP A 175 -6.26 2.37 -12.87
N GLY A 176 -5.35 1.45 -12.53
CA GLY A 176 -3.91 1.69 -12.53
C GLY A 176 -3.40 2.00 -13.92
N PHE A 177 -3.85 1.24 -14.94
CA PHE A 177 -3.50 1.49 -16.33
C PHE A 177 -3.95 2.88 -16.80
N LYS A 178 -5.21 3.26 -16.54
CA LYS A 178 -5.74 4.58 -16.88
C LYS A 178 -4.92 5.70 -16.26
N LYS A 179 -4.60 5.61 -14.96
CA LYS A 179 -3.76 6.60 -14.27
C LYS A 179 -2.37 6.74 -14.90
N ILE A 180 -1.76 5.64 -15.32
CA ILE A 180 -0.45 5.69 -16.01
C ILE A 180 -0.57 6.48 -17.31
N ILE A 181 -1.58 6.19 -18.14
CA ILE A 181 -1.81 6.89 -19.40
C ILE A 181 -2.09 8.39 -19.17
N ASP A 182 -2.92 8.72 -18.17
CA ASP A 182 -3.23 10.11 -17.82
C ASP A 182 -1.98 10.89 -17.39
N VAL A 183 -1.10 10.27 -16.58
CA VAL A 183 0.18 10.88 -16.16
C VAL A 183 1.13 11.10 -17.34
N LEU A 184 1.10 10.23 -18.34
CA LEU A 184 1.90 10.38 -19.56
C LEU A 184 1.34 11.44 -20.52
N GLY A 185 0.12 11.94 -20.27
CA GLY A 185 -0.55 12.88 -21.16
C GLY A 185 -1.23 12.22 -22.36
N GLY A 186 -1.53 10.92 -22.28
CA GLY A 186 -2.06 10.12 -23.39
C GLY A 186 -0.98 9.42 -24.21
N VAL A 187 -1.41 8.62 -25.20
CA VAL A 187 -0.52 7.92 -26.14
C VAL A 187 -1.11 7.96 -27.54
N ASP A 188 -0.26 8.19 -28.54
CA ASP A 188 -0.63 8.13 -29.95
C ASP A 188 -0.58 6.69 -30.45
N VAL A 189 -1.69 6.20 -31.02
CA VAL A 189 -1.78 4.85 -31.58
C VAL A 189 -2.26 4.92 -33.02
N GLN A 190 -1.50 4.30 -33.93
CA GLN A 190 -1.91 4.20 -35.33
C GLN A 190 -2.95 3.08 -35.50
N VAL A 191 -4.23 3.45 -35.58
CA VAL A 191 -5.32 2.52 -35.87
C VAL A 191 -5.49 2.39 -37.38
N LYS A 192 -4.97 1.31 -37.97
CA LYS A 192 -5.05 1.07 -39.43
C LYS A 192 -6.47 0.76 -39.90
N ASN A 193 -7.17 -0.08 -39.14
CA ASN A 193 -8.55 -0.48 -39.40
C ASN A 193 -9.36 -0.20 -38.14
N GLY A 194 -10.23 0.81 -38.20
CA GLY A 194 -11.21 1.05 -37.16
C GLY A 194 -12.31 0.00 -37.23
N PHE A 195 -12.91 -0.30 -36.09
CA PHE A 195 -14.17 -1.03 -36.01
C PHE A 195 -15.04 -0.37 -34.96
N THR A 196 -16.35 -0.48 -35.11
CA THR A 196 -17.33 -0.02 -34.13
C THR A 196 -18.13 -1.22 -33.69
N ASP A 197 -18.10 -1.53 -32.40
CA ASP A 197 -18.98 -2.53 -31.81
C ASP A 197 -20.15 -1.81 -31.14
N GLU A 198 -21.23 -1.60 -31.90
CA GLU A 198 -22.44 -0.93 -31.41
C GLU A 198 -23.15 -1.69 -30.29
N LYS A 199 -22.84 -2.98 -30.12
CA LYS A 199 -23.45 -3.81 -29.09
C LYS A 199 -22.65 -3.74 -27.79
N PHE A 200 -21.40 -3.27 -27.80
CA PHE A 200 -20.60 -3.18 -26.60
C PHE A 200 -20.79 -1.86 -25.83
N PRO A 201 -20.92 -1.88 -24.49
CA PRO A 201 -21.11 -3.07 -23.64
C PRO A 201 -22.58 -3.54 -23.66
N ILE A 202 -22.81 -4.86 -23.71
CA ILE A 202 -24.14 -5.44 -23.45
C ILE A 202 -24.21 -5.75 -21.95
N PRO A 203 -25.00 -5.02 -21.14
CA PRO A 203 -25.14 -5.32 -19.73
C PRO A 203 -25.55 -6.79 -19.52
N GLY A 204 -24.75 -7.55 -18.76
CA GLY A 204 -25.01 -8.96 -18.47
C GLY A 204 -24.61 -9.97 -19.55
N LYS A 205 -23.92 -9.56 -20.63
CA LYS A 205 -23.29 -10.45 -21.62
C LYS A 205 -21.82 -10.10 -21.89
N GLU A 206 -21.13 -9.67 -20.84
CA GLU A 206 -19.75 -9.16 -20.93
C GLU A 206 -18.70 -10.29 -20.95
N ASN A 207 -19.12 -11.56 -21.01
CA ASN A 207 -18.28 -12.77 -20.96
C ASN A 207 -18.34 -13.60 -22.25
#